data_AF-A0A929WBK4-F1
#
_entry.id   AF-A0A929WBK4-F1
#
_cell.length_a   1.000
_cell.length_b   1.000
_cell.length_c   1.000
_cell.angle_alpha   90.00
_cell.angle_beta   90.00
_cell.angle_gamma   90.00
#
_symmetry.space_group_name_H-M   'P 1'
#
loop_
_entity.id
_entity.type
_entity.pdbx_description
1 polymer ?
#
loop_
_entity_poly.entity_id
_entity_poly.type
_entity_poly.pdbx_seq_one_letter_code
_entity_poly.pdbx_strand_id
1 'polypeptide(L)'
;LFSSSDATVYLASPKNGKLAFEREGYLNEFDYVVPAGRKVRLTFVGTNRETLLFVDGRFRQALYPLTLGSASTDAGLAGASADPYAASKMYYQRTLVFPLARTGNFVGRISDLSVSNYAEKY
;
A
#
# COMPACT_ATOMS: atom_id res chain seq x y z
N LEU A 1 -12.05 -3.01 -1.81
CA LEU A 1 -11.73 -4.28 -2.50
C LEU A 1 -11.79 -5.43 -1.51
N PHE A 2 -10.87 -5.48 -0.54
CA PHE A 2 -10.93 -6.40 0.59
C PHE A 2 -10.82 -5.62 1.90
N SER A 3 -11.41 -6.13 2.98
CA SER A 3 -11.34 -5.51 4.30
C SER A 3 -11.33 -6.53 5.44
N SER A 4 -10.78 -6.10 6.58
CA SER A 4 -10.75 -6.76 7.88
C SER A 4 -10.93 -5.70 8.98
N SER A 5 -10.81 -6.07 10.25
CA SER A 5 -10.76 -5.09 11.35
C SER A 5 -9.54 -4.15 11.26
N ASP A 6 -8.45 -4.62 10.66
CA ASP A 6 -7.14 -3.97 10.80
C ASP A 6 -6.74 -3.16 9.54
N ALA A 7 -7.27 -3.57 8.38
CA ALA A 7 -6.92 -2.96 7.11
C ALA A 7 -8.02 -3.08 6.05
N THR A 8 -8.03 -2.12 5.12
CA THR A 8 -8.85 -2.12 3.90
C THR A 8 -7.98 -1.86 2.68
N VAL A 9 -8.12 -2.68 1.63
CA VAL A 9 -7.50 -2.46 0.31
C VAL A 9 -8.54 -1.86 -0.64
N TYR A 10 -8.19 -0.79 -1.35
CA TYR A 10 -9.04 -0.07 -2.29
C TYR A 10 -8.52 -0.21 -3.72
N LEU A 11 -9.40 -0.49 -4.68
CA LEU A 11 -9.06 -0.36 -6.11
C LEU A 11 -8.89 1.11 -6.53
N ALA A 12 -9.65 1.98 -5.87
CA ALA A 12 -9.60 3.43 -6.04
C ALA A 12 -9.80 4.06 -4.67
N SER A 13 -8.81 4.81 -4.20
CA SER A 13 -8.86 5.50 -2.91
C SER A 13 -9.96 6.57 -2.95
N PRO A 14 -10.60 6.86 -1.81
CA PRO A 14 -11.57 7.95 -1.74
C PRO A 14 -10.94 9.34 -1.92
N LYS A 15 -9.61 9.45 -1.78
CA LYS A 15 -8.88 10.72 -1.84
C LYS A 15 -8.50 11.12 -3.26
N ASN A 16 -7.94 10.20 -4.06
CA ASN A 16 -7.45 10.52 -5.39
C ASN A 16 -7.67 9.42 -6.44
N GLY A 17 -8.44 8.37 -6.12
CA GLY A 17 -8.77 7.29 -7.03
C GLY A 17 -7.62 6.33 -7.32
N LYS A 18 -6.49 6.43 -6.62
CA LYS A 18 -5.35 5.52 -6.78
C LYS A 18 -5.56 4.20 -6.04
N LEU A 19 -4.86 3.17 -6.47
CA LEU A 19 -4.76 1.91 -5.74
C LEU A 19 -4.14 2.18 -4.36
N ALA A 20 -4.78 1.69 -3.30
CA ALA A 20 -4.39 2.06 -1.96
C ALA A 20 -4.73 0.98 -0.94
N PHE A 21 -4.14 1.11 0.25
CA PHE A 21 -4.64 0.45 1.45
C PHE A 21 -4.68 1.43 2.62
N GLU A 22 -5.66 1.26 3.49
CA GLU A 22 -5.72 1.92 4.78
C GLU A 22 -5.43 0.88 5.87
N ARG A 23 -4.58 1.26 6.83
CA ARG A 23 -4.28 0.50 8.03
C ARG A 23 -4.24 1.45 9.21
N GLU A 24 -4.94 1.11 10.29
CA GLU A 24 -4.94 1.91 11.53
C GLU A 24 -5.26 3.41 11.29
N GLY A 25 -6.14 3.70 10.32
CA GLY A 25 -6.57 5.07 9.96
C GLY A 25 -5.62 5.83 9.03
N TYR A 26 -4.51 5.24 8.60
CA TYR A 26 -3.57 5.86 7.66
C TYR A 26 -3.76 5.32 6.24
N LEU A 27 -4.09 6.21 5.31
CA LEU A 27 -4.24 5.88 3.89
C LEU A 27 -2.88 5.89 3.17
N ASN A 28 -2.54 4.76 2.55
CA ASN A 28 -1.30 4.54 1.81
C ASN A 28 -1.62 4.31 0.34
N GLU A 29 -1.25 5.27 -0.51
CA GLU A 29 -1.56 5.23 -1.93
C GLU A 29 -0.32 4.88 -2.74
N PHE A 30 -0.48 3.92 -3.64
CA PHE A 30 0.47 3.72 -4.72
C PHE A 30 0.20 4.76 -5.81
N ASP A 31 1.23 5.21 -6.50
CA ASP A 31 1.14 6.03 -7.69
C ASP A 31 0.71 5.18 -8.89
N TYR A 32 -0.51 4.64 -8.81
CA TYR A 32 -1.11 3.77 -9.82
C TYR A 32 -2.63 3.85 -9.73
N VAL A 33 -3.29 4.09 -10.86
CA VAL A 33 -4.76 4.02 -10.99
C VAL A 33 -5.09 2.74 -11.74
N VAL A 34 -5.98 1.93 -11.17
CA VAL A 34 -6.45 0.70 -11.82
C VAL A 34 -7.30 1.08 -13.04
N PRO A 35 -6.93 0.65 -14.26
CA PRO A 35 -7.70 1.00 -15.45
C PRO A 35 -9.06 0.30 -15.46
N ALA A 36 -10.12 1.05 -15.75
CA ALA A 36 -11.46 0.49 -15.90
C ALA A 36 -11.55 -0.41 -17.16
N GLY A 37 -12.32 -1.49 -17.07
CA GLY A 37 -12.61 -2.38 -18.20
C GLY A 37 -11.43 -3.24 -18.68
N ARG A 38 -10.27 -3.22 -17.98
CA ARG A 38 -9.08 -3.98 -18.35
C ARG A 38 -8.69 -4.98 -17.26
N LYS A 39 -8.38 -6.22 -17.66
CA LYS A 39 -7.76 -7.20 -16.77
C LYS A 39 -6.32 -6.74 -16.47
N VAL A 40 -5.99 -6.66 -15.18
CA VAL A 40 -4.63 -6.39 -14.69
C VAL A 40 -4.30 -7.41 -13.61
N ARG A 41 -3.05 -7.85 -13.53
CA ARG A 41 -2.54 -8.63 -12.40
C ARG A 41 -1.92 -7.68 -11.39
N LEU A 42 -2.51 -7.63 -10.20
CA LEU A 42 -1.96 -6.87 -9.07
C LEU A 42 -1.33 -7.86 -8.09
N THR A 43 -0.05 -7.64 -7.78
CA THR A 43 0.64 -8.40 -6.73
C THR A 43 1.10 -7.42 -5.66
N PHE A 44 0.64 -7.66 -4.44
CA PHE A 44 1.08 -6.94 -3.25
C PHE A 44 2.06 -7.81 -2.48
N VAL A 45 3.15 -7.19 -2.04
CA VAL A 45 4.20 -7.86 -1.28
C VAL A 45 4.40 -7.08 0.00
N GLY A 46 3.99 -7.64 1.12
CA GLY A 46 4.25 -7.06 2.43
C GLY A 46 5.54 -7.62 3.03
N THR A 47 6.39 -6.75 3.56
CA THR A 47 7.42 -7.11 4.54
C THR A 47 7.02 -6.55 5.91
N ASN A 48 7.87 -6.72 6.93
CA ASN A 48 7.66 -6.07 8.22
C ASN A 48 7.94 -4.55 8.20
N ARG A 49 8.28 -3.95 7.05
CA ARG A 49 8.60 -2.50 6.94
C ARG A 49 7.86 -1.78 5.81
N GLU A 50 7.62 -2.47 4.71
CA GLU A 50 7.15 -1.86 3.47
C GLU A 50 6.13 -2.74 2.75
N THR A 51 5.46 -2.13 1.77
CA THR A 51 4.59 -2.85 0.83
C THR A 51 5.01 -2.51 -0.60
N LEU A 52 5.31 -3.52 -1.40
CA LEU A 52 5.62 -3.38 -2.81
C LEU A 52 4.38 -3.71 -3.65
N LEU A 53 4.26 -3.02 -4.77
CA LEU A 53 3.26 -3.27 -5.80
C LEU A 53 3.95 -3.69 -7.09
N PHE A 54 3.48 -4.80 -7.65
CA PHE A 54 3.77 -5.21 -9.02
C PHE A 54 2.48 -5.17 -9.83
N VAL A 55 2.58 -4.67 -11.06
CA VAL A 55 1.49 -4.62 -12.04
C VAL A 55 1.92 -5.43 -13.25
N ASP A 56 1.12 -6.45 -13.60
CA ASP A 56 1.42 -7.39 -14.68
C ASP A 56 2.83 -8.01 -14.57
N GLY A 57 3.21 -8.35 -13.33
CA GLY A 57 4.50 -8.97 -13.00
C GLY A 57 5.68 -8.01 -12.97
N ARG A 58 5.48 -6.71 -13.24
CA ARG A 58 6.56 -5.70 -13.22
C ARG A 58 6.48 -4.84 -11.97
N PHE A 59 7.62 -4.59 -11.33
CA PHE A 59 7.69 -3.68 -10.19
C PHE A 59 7.15 -2.31 -10.58
N ARG A 60 6.21 -1.79 -9.78
CA ARG A 60 5.60 -0.48 -9.96
C ARG A 60 6.13 0.52 -8.94
N GLN A 61 6.06 0.15 -7.66
CA GLN A 61 6.45 1.04 -6.56
C GLN A 61 6.62 0.26 -5.25
N ALA A 62 7.47 0.78 -4.37
CA ALA A 62 7.53 0.41 -2.96
C ALA A 62 7.05 1.57 -2.08
N LEU A 63 6.22 1.27 -1.08
CA LEU A 63 5.86 2.20 -0.01
C LEU A 63 6.78 1.95 1.18
N TYR A 64 7.95 2.60 1.16
CA TYR A 64 8.96 2.56 2.23
C TYR A 64 8.46 3.17 3.56
N PRO A 65 9.08 2.91 4.71
CA PRO A 65 8.74 3.62 5.94
C PRO A 65 8.83 5.15 5.78
N LEU A 66 7.89 5.90 6.35
CA LEU A 66 7.98 7.36 6.42
C LEU A 66 8.62 7.77 7.74
N THR A 67 9.57 8.71 7.69
CA THR A 67 10.08 9.36 8.90
C THR A 67 9.02 10.32 9.44
N LEU A 68 8.56 10.08 10.67
CA LEU A 68 7.80 11.05 11.45
C LEU A 68 8.81 11.93 12.20
N GLY A 69 8.96 13.17 11.76
CA GLY A 69 9.72 14.17 12.50
C GLY A 69 8.95 14.59 13.76
N SER A 70 9.66 14.83 14.86
CA SER A 70 9.14 15.61 15.98
C SER A 70 8.47 16.88 15.46
N ALA A 71 7.24 17.14 15.90
CA ALA A 71 6.36 18.17 15.39
C ALA A 71 7.08 19.49 15.04
N SER A 72 7.01 19.87 13.77
CA SER A 72 6.85 21.28 13.40
C SER A 72 5.72 21.33 12.37
N THR A 73 4.57 21.81 12.83
CA THR A 73 3.54 22.40 11.98
C THR A 73 4.21 23.39 11.03
N ASP A 74 3.86 23.33 9.74
CA ASP A 74 4.38 24.16 8.64
C ASP A 74 5.63 23.62 7.91
N ALA A 75 5.47 22.52 7.16
CA ALA A 75 6.28 22.29 5.96
C ALA A 75 5.58 21.29 5.02
N GLY A 76 5.15 21.76 3.86
CA GLY A 76 4.86 20.89 2.73
C GLY A 76 6.10 20.08 2.36
N LEU A 77 5.89 18.80 2.02
CA LEU A 77 6.73 17.88 1.23
C LEU A 77 8.14 18.37 0.82
N ALA A 78 9.03 18.66 1.78
CA ALA A 78 10.43 18.92 1.51
C ALA A 78 11.24 18.60 2.77
N GLY A 79 11.98 17.50 2.77
CA GLY A 79 12.91 17.18 3.86
C GLY A 79 12.93 15.72 4.35
N ALA A 80 12.41 14.75 3.59
CA ALA A 80 12.71 13.36 3.89
C ALA A 80 14.20 13.09 3.64
N SER A 81 14.97 12.96 4.73
CA SER A 81 16.34 12.43 4.76
C SER A 81 16.52 11.23 3.82
N ALA A 82 17.62 11.22 3.05
CA ALA A 82 17.92 10.21 2.03
C ALA A 82 18.04 8.78 2.56
N ASP A 83 18.34 8.60 3.86
CA ASP A 83 18.28 7.31 4.53
C ASP A 83 16.96 7.15 5.32
N PRO A 84 16.03 6.27 4.87
CA PRO A 84 14.80 5.97 5.58
C PRO A 84 15.03 5.11 6.84
N TYR A 85 16.27 4.81 7.25
CA TYR A 85 16.61 3.96 8.40
C TYR A 85 17.56 4.59 9.44
N ALA A 86 17.88 5.89 9.33
CA ALA A 86 18.76 6.59 10.27
C ALA A 86 18.27 6.57 11.74
N ALA A 87 19.18 6.26 12.67
CA ALA A 87 18.91 6.07 14.10
C ALA A 87 18.70 7.39 14.86
N SER A 88 17.51 7.99 14.75
CA SER A 88 16.97 9.02 15.68
C SER A 88 15.54 9.45 15.32
N LYS A 89 14.80 8.59 14.62
CA LYS A 89 13.54 8.94 13.95
C LYS A 89 12.42 7.97 14.32
N MET A 90 11.22 8.51 14.58
CA MET A 90 10.02 7.69 14.60
C MET A 90 9.65 7.34 13.16
N TYR A 91 9.21 6.11 12.93
CA TYR A 91 8.85 5.64 11.60
C TYR A 91 7.40 5.20 11.55
N TYR A 92 6.65 5.73 10.59
CA TYR A 92 5.38 5.17 10.17
C TYR A 92 5.65 4.06 9.14
N GLN A 93 5.49 2.81 9.58
CA GLN A 93 5.69 1.62 8.75
C GLN A 93 4.48 1.44 7.83
N ARG A 94 4.73 1.33 6.53
CA ARG A 94 3.66 1.15 5.52
C ARG A 94 3.53 -0.32 5.14
N THR A 95 3.22 -1.15 6.14
CA THR A 95 3.06 -2.60 5.99
C THR A 95 1.61 -2.98 5.74
N LEU A 96 1.41 -4.05 4.98
CA LEU A 96 0.09 -4.59 4.68
C LEU A 96 0.06 -6.08 5.00
N VAL A 97 -0.66 -6.43 6.07
CA VAL A 97 -1.21 -7.79 6.21
C VAL A 97 -2.47 -7.82 5.38
N PHE A 98 -2.49 -8.63 4.32
CA PHE A 98 -3.57 -8.56 3.34
C PHE A 98 -4.92 -8.93 3.99
N PRO A 99 -5.92 -8.04 3.95
CA PRO A 99 -7.19 -8.31 4.60
C PRO A 99 -7.99 -9.34 3.78
N LEU A 100 -8.42 -10.43 4.40
CA LEU A 100 -9.18 -11.50 3.72
C LEU A 100 -10.54 -11.78 4.37
N ALA A 101 -10.94 -11.01 5.37
CA ALA A 101 -12.18 -11.27 6.11
C ALA A 101 -13.43 -11.03 5.25
N ARG A 102 -13.42 -9.98 4.43
CA ARG A 102 -14.56 -9.60 3.57
C ARG A 102 -14.08 -9.01 2.26
N THR A 103 -14.85 -9.24 1.19
CA THR A 103 -14.77 -8.45 -0.04
C THR A 103 -15.69 -7.24 0.08
N GLY A 104 -15.23 -6.08 -0.37
CA GLY A 104 -16.04 -4.86 -0.41
C GLY A 104 -16.87 -4.74 -1.70
N ASN A 105 -17.68 -3.68 -1.78
CA ASN A 105 -18.39 -3.34 -3.02
C ASN A 105 -17.39 -2.82 -4.06
N PHE A 106 -17.12 -3.61 -5.09
CA PHE A 106 -16.38 -3.17 -6.27
C PHE A 106 -17.10 -3.63 -7.53
N VAL A 107 -17.02 -2.82 -8.58
CA VAL A 107 -17.57 -3.16 -9.89
C VAL A 107 -16.45 -3.81 -10.70
N GLY A 108 -16.49 -5.13 -10.79
CA GLY A 108 -15.50 -5.90 -11.54
C GLY A 108 -15.54 -7.39 -11.23
N ARG A 109 -14.53 -8.11 -11.72
CA ARG A 109 -14.33 -9.53 -11.44
C ARG A 109 -12.91 -9.77 -10.95
N ILE A 110 -12.77 -10.52 -9.86
CA ILE A 110 -11.49 -11.07 -9.41
C ILE A 110 -11.38 -12.49 -9.95
N SER A 111 -10.22 -12.83 -10.52
CA SER A 111 -9.85 -14.20 -10.86
C SER A 111 -8.43 -14.45 -10.37
N ASP A 112 -8.07 -15.73 -10.21
CA ASP A 112 -6.68 -16.13 -9.94
C ASP A 112 -6.10 -15.55 -8.63
N LEU A 113 -6.94 -15.42 -7.59
CA LEU A 113 -6.50 -14.96 -6.27
C LEU A 113 -5.62 -16.02 -5.61
N SER A 114 -4.40 -15.63 -5.25
CA SER A 114 -3.45 -16.43 -4.48
C SER A 114 -2.93 -15.59 -3.31
N VAL A 115 -2.68 -16.25 -2.18
CA VAL A 115 -2.13 -15.63 -0.97
C VAL A 115 -1.09 -16.55 -0.37
N SER A 116 0.09 -16.00 -0.10
CA SER A 116 1.20 -16.69 0.56
C SER A 116 1.57 -15.93 1.83
N ASN A 117 2.00 -16.65 2.87
CA ASN A 117 2.52 -16.07 4.11
C ASN A 117 4.03 -15.77 4.04
N TYR A 118 4.61 -15.79 2.85
CA TYR A 118 5.99 -15.44 2.56
C TYR A 118 6.06 -14.63 1.26
N ALA A 119 7.09 -13.80 1.16
CA ALA A 119 7.43 -13.14 -0.09
C ALA A 119 8.18 -14.14 -0.98
N GLU A 120 7.61 -14.48 -2.15
CA GLU A 120 8.38 -15.13 -3.21
C GLU A 120 9.54 -14.22 -3.63
N LYS A 121 10.72 -14.77 -3.91
CA LYS A 121 11.80 -13.96 -4.49
C LYS A 121 11.36 -13.45 -5.86
N TYR A 122 11.24 -12.13 -6.01
CA TYR A 122 10.92 -11.44 -7.26
C TYR A 122 12.11 -11.44 -8.23
#